data_AF-A0A814CH50-F1
#
_entry.id   AF-A0A814CH50-F1
#
_cell.length_a   1.000
_cell.length_b   1.000
_cell.length_c   1.000
_cell.angle_alpha   90.00
_cell.angle_beta   90.00
_cell.angle_gamma   90.00
#
_symmetry.space_group_name_H-M   'P 1'
#
loop_
_entity.id
_entity.type
_entity.pdbx_description
1 polymer ?
#
loop_
_entity_poly.entity_id
_entity_poly.type
_entity_poly.pdbx_seq_one_letter_code
_entity_poly.pdbx_strand_id
1 'polypeptide(L)' 'MKKILYNGTCGPNEQYEDCGIECQRTCADIQIPQKQCHQMCVIGCFCINGYVRQHDENSLCIQEIEC' A
#
# COMPACT_ATOMS: atom_id res chain seq x y z
N MET A 1 20.06 -11.72 6.06
CA MET A 1 19.14 -11.86 4.90
C MET A 1 17.77 -12.22 5.44
N LYS A 2 16.94 -11.22 5.81
CA LYS A 2 15.58 -11.48 6.27
C LYS A 2 14.72 -11.78 5.04
N LYS A 3 14.46 -13.06 4.78
CA LYS A 3 13.42 -13.47 3.84
C LYS A 3 12.08 -13.04 4.44
N ILE A 4 11.52 -11.93 3.94
CA ILE A 4 10.11 -11.64 4.14
C ILE A 4 9.37 -12.75 3.40
N LEU A 5 8.61 -13.55 4.14
CA LEU A 5 7.81 -14.66 3.62
C LEU A 5 6.61 -14.07 2.87
N TYR A 6 6.81 -13.60 1.64
CA TYR A 6 5.68 -13.28 0.76
C TYR A 6 5.14 -14.61 0.22
N ASN A 7 4.03 -15.09 0.79
CA ASN A 7 3.35 -16.31 0.37
C ASN A 7 2.59 -16.06 -0.93
N GLY A 8 3.33 -15.78 -2.02
CA GLY A 8 2.92 -15.93 -3.42
C GLY A 8 1.78 -15.10 -4.00
N THR A 9 0.93 -14.45 -3.20
CA THR A 9 -0.26 -13.74 -3.70
C THR A 9 -0.59 -12.54 -2.82
N CYS A 10 -0.78 -11.37 -3.44
CA CYS A 10 -1.31 -10.20 -2.76
C CYS A 10 -2.74 -10.43 -2.27
N GLY A 11 -3.18 -9.62 -1.31
CA GLY A 11 -4.55 -9.61 -0.84
C GLY A 11 -5.54 -9.05 -1.89
N PRO A 12 -6.84 -9.03 -1.56
CA PRO A 12 -7.84 -8.34 -2.37
C PRO A 12 -7.48 -6.87 -2.56
N ASN A 13 -7.68 -6.35 -3.78
CA ASN A 13 -7.41 -4.96 -4.16
C ASN A 13 -5.94 -4.54 -3.99
N GLU A 14 -5.03 -5.51 -4.04
CA GLU A 14 -3.60 -5.28 -4.03
C GLU A 14 -2.96 -5.82 -5.32
N GLN A 15 -1.89 -5.16 -5.75
CA GLN A 15 -1.06 -5.59 -6.86
C GLN A 15 0.40 -5.71 -6.40
N TYR A 16 1.07 -6.76 -6.89
CA TYR A 16 2.49 -6.95 -6.63
C TYR A 16 3.28 -6.03 -7.54
N GLU A 17 4.20 -5.28 -6.96
CA GLU A 17 5.12 -4.42 -7.67
C GLU A 17 6.56 -4.65 -7.16
N ASP A 18 7.50 -4.65 -8.10
CA ASP A 18 8.94 -4.70 -7.82
C ASP A 18 9.54 -3.31 -7.52
N CYS A 19 8.80 -2.25 -7.86
CA CYS A 19 9.13 -0.87 -7.51
C CYS A 19 7.84 -0.07 -7.19
N GLY A 20 7.21 -0.39 -6.05
CA GLY A 20 6.10 0.41 -5.52
C GLY A 20 6.57 1.49 -4.54
N ILE A 21 5.64 2.39 -4.21
CA ILE A 21 5.88 3.48 -3.26
C ILE A 21 5.57 2.99 -1.84
N GLU A 22 6.56 3.02 -0.94
CA GLU A 22 6.44 2.54 0.45
C GLU A 22 5.29 3.20 1.23
N CYS A 23 5.10 4.50 1.04
CA CYS A 23 4.14 5.32 1.78
C CYS A 23 2.71 5.22 1.23
N GLN A 24 2.15 4.02 1.19
CA GLN A 24 0.77 3.83 0.76
C GLN A 24 -0.17 4.69 1.60
N ARG A 25 -1.13 5.35 0.95
CA ARG A 25 -2.12 6.17 1.64
C ARG A 25 -3.01 5.28 2.51
N THR A 26 -3.47 5.88 3.60
CA THR A 26 -4.42 5.31 4.54
C THR A 26 -5.69 6.16 4.60
N CYS A 27 -6.75 5.65 5.22
CA CYS A 27 -7.92 6.49 5.52
C CYS A 27 -7.57 7.69 6.42
N ALA A 28 -6.53 7.59 7.25
CA ALA A 28 -6.13 8.67 8.16
C ALA A 28 -5.49 9.87 7.44
N ASP A 29 -4.94 9.69 6.25
CA ASP A 29 -4.24 10.73 5.49
C ASP A 29 -4.78 10.94 4.07
N ILE A 30 -5.97 10.39 3.75
CA ILE A 30 -6.64 10.56 2.45
C ILE A 30 -7.02 12.03 2.14
N GLN A 31 -7.18 12.87 3.16
CA GLN A 31 -7.46 14.31 3.00
C GLN A 31 -6.20 15.18 3.01
N ILE A 32 -5.03 14.59 3.31
CA ILE A 32 -3.76 15.31 3.40
C ILE A 32 -3.03 15.16 2.06
N PRO A 33 -2.45 16.24 1.48
CA PRO A 33 -1.59 16.11 0.31
C PRO A 33 -0.55 15.03 0.56
N GLN A 34 -0.35 14.15 -0.43
CA GLN A 34 0.58 13.03 -0.30
C GLN A 34 1.93 13.54 0.22
N LYS A 35 2.37 13.02 1.36
CA LYS A 35 3.65 13.41 1.95
C LYS A 35 4.75 13.12 0.93
N GLN A 36 5.84 13.90 0.99
CA GLN A 36 7.02 13.54 0.23
C GLN A 36 7.53 12.19 0.73
N CYS A 37 7.39 11.19 -0.13
CA CYS A 37 7.88 9.87 0.15
C CYS A 37 9.25 9.70 -0.47
N HIS A 38 10.10 8.94 0.21
CA HIS A 38 11.37 8.57 -0.38
C HIS A 38 11.11 7.83 -1.69
N GLN A 39 11.78 8.25 -2.76
CA GLN A 39 11.66 7.63 -4.08
C GLN A 39 12.40 6.28 -4.18
N MET A 40 12.54 5.57 -3.06
CA MET A 40 13.16 4.26 -3.04
C MET A 40 12.12 3.22 -3.48
N CYS A 41 12.47 2.42 -4.50
CA CYS A 41 11.66 1.28 -4.90
C CYS A 41 11.53 0.29 -3.75
N VAL A 42 10.30 -0.01 -3.35
CA VAL A 42 10.01 -1.11 -2.42
C VAL A 42 9.32 -2.23 -3.17
N ILE A 43 9.81 -3.45 -2.98
CA ILE A 43 9.19 -4.66 -3.53
C ILE A 43 8.12 -5.12 -2.54
N GLY A 44 6.89 -5.31 -3.01
CA GLY A 44 5.79 -5.73 -2.14
C GLY A 44 4.44 -5.69 -2.84
N CYS A 45 3.37 -5.71 -2.05
CA CYS A 45 2.03 -5.51 -2.57
C CYS A 45 1.44 -4.17 -2.13
N PHE A 46 0.82 -3.51 -3.10
CA PHE A 46 0.37 -2.13 -3.00
C PHE A 46 -1.11 -2.07 -3.34
N CYS A 47 -1.87 -1.23 -2.63
CA CYS A 47 -3.27 -1.00 -2.98
C CYS A 47 -3.36 -0.49 -4.42
N ILE A 48 -4.27 -1.08 -5.21
CA ILE A 48 -4.52 -0.62 -6.57
C ILE A 48 -5.20 0.76 -6.57
N ASN A 49 -5.17 1.45 -7.72
CA ASN A 49 -5.77 2.78 -7.86
C ASN A 49 -7.22 2.84 -7.35
N GLY A 50 -7.53 3.86 -6.55
CA GLY A 50 -8.83 4.05 -5.91
C GLY A 50 -9.03 3.27 -4.61
N TYR A 51 -8.00 2.57 -4.13
CA TYR A 51 -7.99 1.87 -2.85
C TYR A 51 -6.86 2.36 -1.95
N VAL A 52 -7.12 2.37 -0.65
CA VAL A 52 -6.16 2.80 0.38
C VAL A 52 -6.13 1.81 1.54
N ARG A 53 -5.02 1.81 2.28
CA ARG A 53 -4.87 0.99 3.49
C ARG A 53 -5.85 1.47 4.57
N GLN A 54 -6.60 0.57 5.17
CA GLN A 54 -7.60 0.97 6.17
C GLN A 54 -6.98 1.68 7.39
N HIS A 55 -5.85 1.17 7.90
CA HIS A 55 -5.18 1.71 9.09
C HIS A 55 -3.66 1.84 8.91
N ASP A 56 -3.00 0.79 8.46
CA ASP A 56 -1.54 0.71 8.32
C ASP A 56 -1.11 -0.15 7.11
N GLU A 57 0.19 -0.30 6.89
CA GLU A 57 0.80 -1.04 5.77
C GLU A 57 0.37 -2.52 5.66
N ASN A 58 -0.12 -3.13 6.75
CA ASN A 58 -0.57 -4.52 6.78
C ASN A 58 -2.10 -4.66 6.72
N SER A 59 -2.82 -3.55 6.73
CA SER A 59 -4.28 -3.49 6.72
C SER A 59 -4.85 -3.73 5.32
N LEU A 60 -6.11 -4.15 5.23
CA LEU A 60 -6.79 -4.35 3.94
C LEU A 60 -6.84 -3.06 3.11
N CYS A 61 -6.81 -3.23 1.79
CA CYS A 61 -7.10 -2.17 0.83
C CYS A 61 -8.62 -2.05 0.61
N ILE A 62 -9.20 -0.93 1.05
CA ILE A 62 -10.62 -0.59 0.87
C ILE A 62 -10.78 0.58 -0.09
N GLN A 63 -11.97 0.77 -0.67
CA GLN A 63 -12.14 1.89 -1.59
C GLN A 63 -11.96 3.22 -0.86
N GLU A 64 -11.36 4.19 -1.53
CA GLU A 64 -11.17 5.54 -1.00
C GLU A 64 -12.48 6.20 -0.50
N ILE A 65 -13.61 5.87 -1.13
CA ILE A 65 -14.96 6.35 -0.76
C ILE A 65 -15.56 5.64 0.46
N GLU A 66 -14.96 4.53 0.90
CA GLU A 66 -15.38 3.78 2.09
C GLU A 66 -14.59 4.20 3.35
N CYS A 67 -13.60 5.08 3.19
CA CYS A 67 -13.14 5.97 4.24
C CYS A 67 -14.20 7.09 4.46
#